data_AF-A0A822Z4L8-F1
#
_entry.id   AF-A0A822Z4L8-F1
#
_cell.length_a   1.000
_cell.length_b   1.000
_cell.length_c   1.000
_cell.angle_alpha   90.00
_cell.angle_beta   90.00
_cell.angle_gamma   90.00
#
_symmetry.space_group_name_H-M   'P 1'
#
loop_
_entity.id
_entity.type
_entity.pdbx_description
1 polymer ?
#
loop_
_entity_poly.entity_id
_entity_poly.type
_entity_poly.pdbx_seq_one_letter_code
_entity_poly.pdbx_strand_id
1 'polypeptide(L)'
;METDDSFQELIAGFDQEAAAVVMTRLVSLKMETEVEFDPIQWLDKSLIRLCSRFGDYQKDRPSTFSLSPRFSIFPQFMFHLRRSQFVQIFNNSPDETAYFRMILYRENVSNSVVMIQPSLISYTLQKDPEPALLDVAAIGADRILLLDSYFTVVIFHGMTIAQWRNAGYQDLPEHKAFAQLLQDPRDDADAILKERFPVTRLVICDQYGSQVIFFLPYQWQC
;
A
#
# COMPACT_ATOMS: atom_id res chain seq x y z
N MET A 1 -31.74 -4.56 -25.69
CA MET A 1 -31.41 -5.81 -24.97
C MET A 1 -29.93 -6.14 -25.17
N GLU A 2 -29.42 -6.19 -26.41
CA GLU A 2 -27.99 -6.42 -26.70
C GLU A 2 -27.02 -5.41 -26.07
N THR A 3 -27.40 -4.12 -25.97
CA THR A 3 -26.55 -3.08 -25.35
C THR A 3 -26.39 -3.22 -23.84
N ASP A 4 -27.38 -3.79 -23.17
CA ASP A 4 -27.36 -3.98 -21.71
C ASP A 4 -26.53 -5.22 -21.36
N ASP A 5 -26.65 -6.28 -22.16
CA ASP A 5 -25.83 -7.49 -22.04
C ASP A 5 -24.34 -7.18 -22.27
N SER A 6 -24.02 -6.41 -23.32
CA SER A 6 -22.65 -5.93 -23.58
C SER A 6 -22.10 -5.06 -22.45
N PHE A 7 -22.95 -4.28 -21.77
CA PHE A 7 -22.52 -3.46 -20.64
C PHE A 7 -22.22 -4.31 -19.40
N GLN A 8 -23.01 -5.35 -19.15
CA GLN A 8 -22.75 -6.30 -18.07
C GLN A 8 -21.49 -7.14 -18.33
N GLU A 9 -21.25 -7.56 -19.58
CA GLU A 9 -19.99 -8.22 -19.96
C GLU A 9 -18.76 -7.35 -19.70
N LEU A 10 -18.83 -6.05 -19.98
CA LEU A 10 -17.75 -5.10 -19.68
C LEU A 10 -17.47 -4.99 -18.18
N ILE A 11 -18.53 -4.93 -17.35
CA ILE A 11 -18.40 -4.91 -15.88
C ILE A 11 -17.76 -6.21 -15.40
N ALA A 12 -18.21 -7.35 -15.92
CA ALA A 12 -17.72 -8.67 -15.52
C ALA A 12 -16.25 -8.90 -15.92
N GLY A 13 -15.81 -8.33 -17.04
CA GLY A 13 -14.44 -8.40 -17.54
C GLY A 13 -13.46 -7.39 -16.92
N PHE A 14 -13.93 -6.46 -16.09
CA PHE A 14 -13.06 -5.46 -15.49
C PHE A 14 -12.16 -6.05 -14.38
N ASP A 15 -10.86 -5.82 -14.54
CA ASP A 15 -9.82 -6.14 -13.56
C ASP A 15 -9.29 -4.84 -12.96
N GLN A 16 -9.69 -4.56 -11.71
CA GLN A 16 -9.34 -3.32 -11.02
C GLN A 16 -7.85 -3.22 -10.65
N GLU A 17 -7.17 -4.34 -10.42
CA GLU A 17 -5.73 -4.35 -10.08
C GLU A 17 -4.92 -4.01 -11.32
N ALA A 18 -5.18 -4.72 -12.43
CA ALA A 18 -4.54 -4.42 -13.71
C ALA A 18 -4.85 -2.99 -14.17
N ALA A 19 -6.09 -2.53 -14.02
CA ALA A 19 -6.46 -1.15 -14.35
C ALA A 19 -5.68 -0.13 -13.50
N ALA A 20 -5.52 -0.36 -12.20
CA ALA A 20 -4.77 0.53 -11.33
C ALA A 20 -3.28 0.61 -11.73
N VAL A 21 -2.67 -0.52 -12.07
CA VAL A 21 -1.28 -0.58 -12.55
C VAL A 21 -1.12 0.14 -13.89
N VAL A 22 -2.05 -0.07 -14.83
CA VAL A 22 -2.03 0.64 -16.13
C VAL A 22 -2.20 2.15 -15.92
N MET A 23 -3.10 2.58 -15.05
CA MET A 23 -3.28 4.00 -14.71
C MET A 23 -2.03 4.61 -14.08
N THR A 24 -1.35 3.86 -13.21
CA THR A 24 -0.07 4.26 -12.59
C THR A 24 1.02 4.45 -13.65
N ARG A 25 1.16 3.50 -14.57
CA ARG A 25 2.12 3.58 -15.68
C ARG A 25 1.81 4.73 -16.64
N LEU A 26 0.53 4.97 -16.90
CA LEU A 26 0.07 6.03 -17.78
C LEU A 26 0.29 7.42 -17.16
N VAL A 27 -0.06 7.63 -15.89
CA VAL A 27 0.19 8.91 -15.22
C VAL A 27 1.69 9.18 -15.13
N SER A 28 2.50 8.16 -14.83
CA SER A 28 3.96 8.26 -14.81
C SER A 28 4.51 8.70 -16.18
N LEU A 29 4.03 8.10 -17.28
CA LEU A 29 4.45 8.46 -18.62
C LEU A 29 4.04 9.90 -18.97
N LYS A 30 2.80 10.29 -18.66
CA LYS A 30 2.30 11.65 -18.94
C LYS A 30 3.10 12.71 -18.16
N MET A 31 3.46 12.42 -16.91
CA MET A 31 4.33 13.31 -16.14
C MET A 31 5.73 13.49 -16.73
N GLU A 32 6.21 12.56 -17.57
CA GLU A 32 7.50 12.66 -18.25
C GLU A 32 7.40 13.37 -19.60
N THR A 33 6.29 13.18 -20.32
CA THR A 33 6.16 13.63 -21.71
C THR A 33 5.40 14.94 -21.86
N GLU A 34 4.51 15.29 -20.93
CA GLU A 34 3.64 16.46 -21.03
C GLU A 34 4.15 17.61 -20.15
N VAL A 35 4.30 18.78 -20.76
CA VAL A 35 4.68 20.02 -20.08
C VAL A 35 3.47 20.54 -19.30
N GLU A 36 3.68 21.00 -18.07
CA GLU A 36 2.63 21.56 -17.18
C GLU A 36 1.47 20.59 -16.86
N PHE A 37 1.75 19.28 -16.85
CA PHE A 37 0.76 18.26 -16.52
C PHE A 37 0.45 18.20 -15.02
N ASP A 38 -0.84 18.30 -14.65
CA ASP A 38 -1.33 18.07 -13.29
C ASP A 38 -1.80 16.61 -13.12
N PRO A 39 -0.97 15.73 -12.53
CA PRO A 39 -1.28 14.31 -12.41
C PRO A 39 -2.44 14.03 -11.45
N ILE A 40 -2.58 14.82 -10.36
CA ILE A 40 -3.62 14.60 -9.35
C ILE A 40 -4.97 14.91 -9.96
N GLN A 41 -5.10 16.08 -10.58
CA GLN A 41 -6.36 16.47 -11.22
C GLN A 41 -6.73 15.52 -12.36
N TRP A 42 -5.76 15.02 -13.11
CA TRP A 42 -5.99 14.04 -14.17
C TRP A 42 -6.49 12.69 -13.63
N LEU A 43 -5.89 12.19 -12.54
CA LEU A 43 -6.34 10.98 -11.85
C LEU A 43 -7.75 11.14 -11.28
N ASP A 44 -8.02 12.23 -10.55
CA ASP A 44 -9.33 12.49 -9.95
C ASP A 44 -10.42 12.62 -11.02
N LYS A 45 -10.18 13.35 -12.12
CA LYS A 45 -11.12 13.44 -13.25
C LYS A 45 -11.38 12.07 -13.89
N SER A 46 -10.35 11.23 -14.00
CA SER A 46 -10.48 9.88 -14.56
C SER A 46 -11.30 8.97 -13.65
N LEU A 47 -11.06 9.04 -12.33
CA LEU A 47 -11.83 8.32 -11.32
C LEU A 47 -13.30 8.76 -11.30
N ILE A 48 -13.57 10.08 -11.31
CA ILE A 48 -14.94 10.61 -11.35
C ILE A 48 -15.67 10.10 -12.60
N ARG A 49 -15.02 10.10 -13.77
CA ARG A 49 -15.64 9.57 -15.01
C ARG A 49 -15.97 8.09 -14.90
N LEU A 50 -15.08 7.28 -14.32
CA LEU A 50 -15.31 5.86 -14.10
C LEU A 50 -16.47 5.65 -13.13
N CYS A 51 -16.45 6.29 -11.96
CA CYS A 51 -17.51 6.19 -10.96
C CYS A 51 -18.86 6.71 -11.47
N SER A 52 -18.87 7.78 -12.27
CA SER A 52 -20.09 8.34 -12.85
C SER A 52 -20.71 7.41 -13.89
N ARG A 53 -19.90 6.60 -14.58
CA ARG A 53 -20.32 5.69 -15.66
C ARG A 53 -20.72 4.30 -15.16
N PHE A 54 -20.02 3.78 -14.15
CA PHE A 54 -20.17 2.41 -13.66
C PHE A 54 -20.72 2.30 -12.23
N GLY A 55 -20.94 3.43 -11.55
CA GLY A 55 -21.56 3.47 -10.23
C GLY A 55 -23.07 3.64 -10.31
N ASP A 56 -23.75 3.03 -9.36
CA ASP A 56 -25.19 3.20 -9.15
C ASP A 56 -25.41 4.32 -8.14
N TYR A 57 -26.20 5.34 -8.50
CA TYR A 57 -26.53 6.45 -7.61
C TYR A 57 -27.77 7.20 -8.09
N GLN A 58 -28.43 7.88 -7.15
CA GLN A 58 -29.43 8.89 -7.44
C GLN A 58 -28.76 10.27 -7.51
N LYS A 59 -29.10 11.04 -8.56
CA LYS A 59 -28.62 12.41 -8.72
C LYS A 59 -28.94 13.24 -7.47
N ASP A 60 -27.98 14.06 -7.06
CA ASP A 60 -28.06 14.95 -5.89
C ASP A 60 -28.22 14.22 -4.53
N ARG A 61 -27.99 12.89 -4.47
CA ARG A 61 -28.03 12.10 -3.23
C ARG A 61 -26.76 11.24 -3.05
N PRO A 62 -25.66 11.81 -2.52
CA PRO A 62 -24.37 11.12 -2.40
C PRO A 62 -24.41 9.81 -1.61
N SER A 63 -25.27 9.71 -0.60
CA SER A 63 -25.41 8.51 0.25
C SER A 63 -25.93 7.27 -0.47
N THR A 64 -26.41 7.43 -1.71
CA THR A 64 -26.91 6.32 -2.54
C THR A 64 -25.84 5.71 -3.43
N PHE A 65 -24.65 6.29 -3.47
CA PHE A 65 -23.58 5.83 -4.36
C PHE A 65 -23.07 4.45 -3.93
N SER A 66 -23.05 3.52 -4.88
CA SER A 66 -22.44 2.21 -4.72
C SER A 66 -21.70 1.79 -5.99
N LEU A 67 -20.66 0.98 -5.80
CA LEU A 67 -19.91 0.33 -6.88
C LEU A 67 -20.07 -1.18 -6.76
N SER A 68 -20.08 -1.86 -7.89
CA SER A 68 -20.02 -3.33 -7.89
C SER A 68 -18.68 -3.82 -7.32
N PRO A 69 -18.61 -5.06 -6.79
CA PRO A 69 -17.38 -5.59 -6.22
C PRO A 69 -16.17 -5.51 -7.17
N ARG A 70 -16.41 -5.59 -8.48
CA ARG A 70 -15.39 -5.47 -9.55
C ARG A 70 -14.70 -4.11 -9.58
N PHE A 71 -15.36 -3.05 -9.12
CA PHE A 71 -14.82 -1.69 -9.12
C PHE A 71 -14.55 -1.14 -7.72
N SER A 72 -15.03 -1.83 -6.67
CA SER A 72 -15.07 -1.30 -5.30
C SER A 72 -13.71 -0.91 -4.71
N ILE A 73 -12.62 -1.58 -5.11
CA ILE A 73 -11.26 -1.32 -4.60
C ILE A 73 -10.54 -0.29 -5.48
N PHE A 74 -10.96 -0.09 -6.73
CA PHE A 74 -10.31 0.84 -7.65
C PHE A 74 -10.19 2.29 -7.10
N PRO A 75 -11.22 2.89 -6.45
CA PRO A 75 -11.07 4.18 -5.78
C PRO A 75 -10.01 4.19 -4.69
N GLN A 76 -9.84 3.08 -3.96
CA GLN A 76 -8.79 2.94 -2.94
C GLN A 76 -7.40 2.91 -3.58
N PHE A 77 -7.21 2.21 -4.70
CA PHE A 77 -5.95 2.27 -5.43
C PHE A 77 -5.64 3.68 -5.92
N MET A 78 -6.63 4.39 -6.48
CA MET A 78 -6.44 5.77 -6.91
C MET A 78 -6.05 6.64 -5.72
N PHE A 79 -6.71 6.49 -4.56
CA PHE A 79 -6.39 7.22 -3.34
C PHE A 79 -4.94 7.06 -2.89
N HIS A 80 -4.39 5.84 -2.89
CA HIS A 80 -2.99 5.61 -2.57
C HIS A 80 -2.06 6.13 -3.67
N LEU A 81 -2.41 5.91 -4.95
CA LEU A 81 -1.63 6.37 -6.10
C LEU A 81 -1.34 7.87 -6.08
N ARG A 82 -2.34 8.74 -5.81
CA ARG A 82 -2.15 10.22 -5.78
C ARG A 82 -1.14 10.69 -4.74
N ARG A 83 -0.90 9.87 -3.71
CA ARG A 83 0.02 10.15 -2.60
C ARG A 83 1.32 9.36 -2.69
N SER A 84 1.37 8.39 -3.59
CA SER A 84 2.56 7.59 -3.84
C SER A 84 3.70 8.44 -4.39
N GLN A 85 4.92 7.94 -4.24
CA GLN A 85 6.13 8.51 -4.81
C GLN A 85 6.15 8.57 -6.34
N PHE A 86 5.23 7.88 -7.03
CA PHE A 86 5.09 7.98 -8.49
C PHE A 86 4.48 9.32 -8.93
N VAL A 87 3.65 9.91 -8.06
CA VAL A 87 2.95 11.19 -8.31
C VAL A 87 3.56 12.32 -7.49
N GLN A 88 3.83 12.10 -6.20
CA GLN A 88 4.41 13.09 -5.29
C GLN A 88 5.95 13.00 -5.29
N ILE A 89 6.59 13.62 -6.27
CA ILE A 89 8.04 13.48 -6.48
C ILE A 89 8.91 14.43 -5.63
N PHE A 90 8.33 15.40 -4.91
CA PHE A 90 9.09 16.48 -4.25
C PHE A 90 10.12 16.02 -3.20
N ASN A 91 9.86 14.90 -2.53
CA ASN A 91 10.75 14.35 -1.50
C ASN A 91 11.76 13.34 -2.03
N ASN A 92 11.80 13.12 -3.34
CA ASN A 92 12.71 12.19 -3.98
C ASN A 92 13.69 12.94 -4.88
N SER A 93 14.91 12.45 -4.96
CA SER A 93 15.82 12.90 -6.02
C SER A 93 15.29 12.51 -7.41
N PRO A 94 15.72 13.21 -8.47
CA PRO A 94 15.38 12.82 -9.85
C PRO A 94 15.77 11.37 -10.16
N ASP A 95 16.92 10.93 -9.67
CA ASP A 95 17.43 9.57 -9.88
C ASP A 95 16.60 8.51 -9.14
N GLU A 96 16.18 8.78 -7.90
CA GLU A 96 15.27 7.89 -7.16
C GLU A 96 13.92 7.77 -7.87
N THR A 97 13.38 8.89 -8.35
CA THR A 97 12.13 8.90 -9.12
C THR A 97 12.25 8.06 -10.39
N ALA A 98 13.34 8.24 -11.15
CA ALA A 98 13.62 7.45 -12.34
C ALA A 98 13.77 5.95 -12.02
N TYR A 99 14.44 5.62 -10.91
CA TYR A 99 14.56 4.24 -10.43
C TYR A 99 13.20 3.62 -10.11
N PHE A 100 12.36 4.28 -9.32
CA PHE A 100 11.02 3.75 -8.97
C PHE A 100 10.18 3.51 -10.22
N ARG A 101 10.18 4.45 -11.17
CA ARG A 101 9.45 4.31 -12.43
C ARG A 101 9.99 3.18 -13.29
N MET A 102 11.31 3.04 -13.40
CA MET A 102 11.94 1.96 -14.15
C MET A 102 11.50 0.59 -13.63
N ILE A 103 11.46 0.42 -12.30
CA ILE A 103 10.98 -0.82 -11.66
C ILE A 103 9.49 -1.03 -11.93
N LEU A 104 8.65 0.00 -11.79
CA LEU A 104 7.21 -0.08 -12.09
C LEU A 104 6.93 -0.56 -13.53
N TYR A 105 7.74 -0.15 -14.51
CA TYR A 105 7.58 -0.59 -15.90
C TYR A 105 8.00 -2.04 -16.16
N ARG A 106 8.85 -2.61 -15.29
CA ARG A 106 9.36 -3.98 -15.44
C ARG A 106 8.56 -5.01 -14.66
N GLU A 107 7.88 -4.59 -13.61
CA GLU A 107 7.22 -5.50 -12.68
C GLU A 107 5.86 -6.02 -13.14
N ASN A 108 5.42 -7.12 -12.53
CA ASN A 108 4.10 -7.69 -12.79
C ASN A 108 2.99 -6.90 -12.07
N VAL A 109 1.73 -7.28 -12.29
CA VAL A 109 0.56 -6.61 -11.67
C VAL A 109 0.61 -6.71 -10.14
N SER A 110 0.84 -7.91 -9.61
CA SER A 110 0.87 -8.17 -8.15
C SER A 110 1.89 -7.27 -7.43
N ASN A 111 3.14 -7.26 -7.90
CA ASN A 111 4.20 -6.42 -7.34
C ASN A 111 3.91 -4.92 -7.51
N SER A 112 3.35 -4.53 -8.65
CA SER A 112 2.99 -3.13 -8.91
C SER A 112 1.86 -2.65 -8.00
N VAL A 113 0.90 -3.52 -7.67
CA VAL A 113 -0.17 -3.21 -6.70
C VAL A 113 0.44 -2.91 -5.33
N VAL A 114 1.41 -3.70 -4.86
CA VAL A 114 2.11 -3.44 -3.59
C VAL A 114 2.87 -2.11 -3.61
N MET A 115 3.43 -1.70 -4.76
CA MET A 115 4.05 -0.38 -4.89
C MET A 115 3.05 0.78 -4.79
N ILE A 116 1.81 0.57 -5.24
CA ILE A 116 0.74 1.58 -5.25
C ILE A 116 0.10 1.65 -3.87
N GLN A 117 -0.29 0.51 -3.33
CA GLN A 117 -0.93 0.33 -2.04
C GLN A 117 -0.10 -0.68 -1.22
N PRO A 118 0.77 -0.17 -0.33
CA PRO A 118 1.55 -1.00 0.57
C PRO A 118 0.66 -1.92 1.42
N SER A 119 1.18 -3.09 1.79
CA SER A 119 0.50 -3.99 2.71
C SER A 119 1.02 -3.78 4.13
N LEU A 120 0.14 -4.02 5.11
CA LEU A 120 0.48 -3.91 6.52
C LEU A 120 -0.05 -5.16 7.24
N ILE A 121 0.84 -5.87 7.92
CA ILE A 121 0.48 -7.05 8.74
C ILE A 121 0.74 -6.71 10.20
N SER A 122 -0.22 -7.00 11.07
CA SER A 122 -0.13 -6.78 12.51
C SER A 122 0.11 -8.10 13.24
N TYR A 123 1.12 -8.12 14.10
CA TYR A 123 1.50 -9.24 14.95
C TYR A 123 1.27 -8.86 16.40
N THR A 124 0.57 -9.72 17.14
CA THR A 124 0.27 -9.54 18.57
C THR A 124 0.50 -10.84 19.32
N LEU A 125 0.64 -10.81 20.64
CA LEU A 125 0.78 -12.05 21.44
C LEU A 125 -0.52 -12.86 21.49
N GLN A 126 -1.67 -12.22 21.30
CA GLN A 126 -2.98 -12.81 21.56
C GLN A 126 -3.63 -13.41 20.32
N LYS A 127 -3.20 -13.00 19.12
CA LYS A 127 -3.79 -13.39 17.85
C LYS A 127 -2.72 -13.70 16.82
N ASP A 128 -3.08 -14.57 15.88
CA ASP A 128 -2.31 -14.83 14.68
C ASP A 128 -2.15 -13.55 13.83
N PRO A 129 -1.13 -13.47 12.96
CA PRO A 129 -0.89 -12.31 12.12
C PRO A 129 -2.10 -11.96 11.25
N GLU A 130 -2.57 -10.72 11.32
CA GLU A 130 -3.75 -10.25 10.59
C GLU A 130 -3.44 -9.00 9.73
N PRO A 131 -4.01 -8.90 8.50
CA PRO A 131 -3.90 -7.69 7.72
C PRO A 131 -4.49 -6.49 8.45
N ALA A 132 -3.76 -5.38 8.48
CA ALA A 132 -4.17 -4.12 9.07
C ALA A 132 -4.36 -3.05 7.99
N LEU A 133 -5.25 -2.09 8.26
CA LEU A 133 -5.39 -0.92 7.41
C LEU A 133 -4.18 0.00 7.58
N LEU A 134 -3.77 0.67 6.49
CA LEU A 134 -2.75 1.72 6.50
C LEU A 134 -3.29 3.00 7.15
N ASP A 135 -3.56 2.94 8.45
CA ASP A 135 -4.11 4.03 9.26
C ASP A 135 -3.32 4.15 10.57
N VAL A 136 -3.28 5.36 11.14
CA VAL A 136 -2.71 5.66 12.46
C VAL A 136 -3.35 4.77 13.54
N ALA A 137 -4.61 4.40 13.38
CA ALA A 137 -5.32 3.48 14.27
C ALA A 137 -4.67 2.08 14.34
N ALA A 138 -3.89 1.68 13.32
CA ALA A 138 -3.16 0.43 13.34
C ALA A 138 -1.95 0.45 14.29
N ILE A 139 -1.49 1.62 14.73
CA ILE A 139 -0.32 1.77 15.61
C ILE A 139 -0.74 1.52 17.06
N GLY A 140 -0.15 0.48 17.67
CA GLY A 140 -0.33 0.14 19.07
C GLY A 140 1.01 -0.05 19.77
N ALA A 141 1.04 0.18 21.08
CA ALA A 141 2.26 -0.03 21.87
C ALA A 141 2.62 -1.51 22.02
N ASP A 142 1.63 -2.40 21.91
CA ASP A 142 1.64 -3.83 22.23
C ASP A 142 1.69 -4.75 21.00
N ARG A 143 1.98 -4.19 19.81
CA ARG A 143 2.00 -4.93 18.54
C ARG A 143 3.25 -4.64 17.73
N ILE A 144 3.56 -5.54 16.82
CA ILE A 144 4.58 -5.36 15.77
C ILE A 144 3.85 -5.21 14.45
N LEU A 145 4.30 -4.30 13.60
CA LEU A 145 3.75 -4.11 12.26
C LEU A 145 4.82 -4.42 11.22
N LEU A 146 4.48 -5.23 10.23
CA LEU A 146 5.28 -5.45 9.02
C LEU A 146 4.63 -4.67 7.89
N LEU A 147 5.26 -3.56 7.48
CA LEU A 147 4.88 -2.79 6.31
C LEU A 147 5.70 -3.25 5.13
N ASP A 148 5.04 -3.49 4.02
CA ASP A 148 5.68 -3.81 2.76
C ASP A 148 5.21 -2.84 1.66
N SER A 149 6.12 -1.98 1.22
CA SER A 149 5.89 -0.98 0.17
C SER A 149 6.62 -1.30 -1.14
N TYR A 150 6.96 -2.57 -1.36
CA TYR A 150 7.82 -3.07 -2.44
C TYR A 150 9.30 -2.63 -2.33
N PHE A 151 9.57 -1.33 -2.30
CA PHE A 151 10.92 -0.76 -2.27
C PHE A 151 11.54 -0.76 -0.86
N THR A 152 10.71 -0.80 0.18
CA THR A 152 11.15 -0.90 1.57
C THR A 152 10.20 -1.82 2.32
N VAL A 153 10.77 -2.70 3.15
CA VAL A 153 10.05 -3.51 4.14
C VAL A 153 10.41 -2.95 5.50
N VAL A 154 9.41 -2.60 6.29
CA VAL A 154 9.60 -2.01 7.63
C VAL A 154 9.01 -2.91 8.69
N ILE A 155 9.84 -3.35 9.64
CA ILE A 155 9.39 -3.97 10.88
C ILE A 155 9.34 -2.87 11.95
N PHE A 156 8.14 -2.52 12.36
CA PHE A 156 7.87 -1.49 13.38
C PHE A 156 7.45 -2.14 14.69
N HIS A 157 8.18 -1.87 15.77
CA HIS A 157 7.86 -2.35 17.11
C HIS A 157 7.13 -1.26 17.90
N GLY A 158 5.97 -1.59 18.46
CA GLY A 158 5.29 -0.74 19.44
C GLY A 158 6.14 -0.51 20.70
N MET A 159 5.86 0.58 21.40
CA MET A 159 6.64 1.02 22.58
C MET A 159 6.83 -0.07 23.63
N THR A 160 5.76 -0.81 23.98
CA THR A 160 5.80 -1.88 24.98
C THR A 160 6.62 -3.07 24.49
N ILE A 161 6.44 -3.46 23.22
CA ILE A 161 7.24 -4.53 22.61
C ILE A 161 8.74 -4.16 22.60
N ALA A 162 9.07 -2.92 22.24
CA ALA A 162 10.45 -2.45 22.23
C ALA A 162 11.06 -2.45 23.64
N GLN A 163 10.30 -2.02 24.66
CA GLN A 163 10.72 -2.09 26.06
C GLN A 163 10.99 -3.53 26.50
N TRP A 164 10.10 -4.47 26.18
CA TRP A 164 10.25 -5.88 26.52
C TRP A 164 11.45 -6.53 25.83
N ARG A 165 11.66 -6.21 24.55
CA ARG A 165 12.82 -6.66 23.78
C ARG A 165 14.13 -6.16 24.40
N ASN A 166 14.17 -4.89 24.79
CA ASN A 166 15.36 -4.27 25.38
C ASN A 166 15.63 -4.78 26.81
N ALA A 167 14.59 -5.21 27.53
CA ALA A 167 14.72 -5.86 28.84
C ALA A 167 15.21 -7.31 28.76
N GLY A 168 15.29 -7.91 27.56
CA GLY A 168 15.78 -9.28 27.37
C GLY A 168 14.75 -10.36 27.71
N TYR A 169 13.46 -10.05 27.71
CA TYR A 169 12.44 -11.05 28.04
C TYR A 169 12.44 -12.24 27.08
N GLN A 170 12.81 -12.04 25.81
CA GLN A 170 12.92 -13.09 24.81
C GLN A 170 13.94 -14.19 25.16
N ASP A 171 14.92 -13.89 26.01
CA ASP A 171 15.97 -14.84 26.40
C ASP A 171 15.54 -15.75 27.56
N LEU A 172 14.43 -15.40 28.23
CA LEU A 172 13.90 -16.19 29.34
C LEU A 172 13.10 -17.39 28.82
N PRO A 173 13.32 -18.61 29.38
CA PRO A 173 12.64 -19.82 28.94
C PRO A 173 11.12 -19.79 29.16
N GLU A 174 10.64 -18.90 30.04
CA GLU A 174 9.22 -18.68 30.33
C GLU A 174 8.52 -17.84 29.24
N HIS A 175 9.27 -17.08 28.44
CA HIS A 175 8.73 -16.13 27.45
C HIS A 175 9.01 -16.55 25.99
N LYS A 176 8.97 -17.86 25.71
CA LYS A 176 9.14 -18.39 24.35
C LYS A 176 8.16 -17.81 23.34
N ALA A 177 6.92 -17.53 23.76
CA ALA A 177 5.91 -16.91 22.90
C ALA A 177 6.32 -15.49 22.45
N PHE A 178 7.00 -14.74 23.31
CA PHE A 178 7.51 -13.42 22.97
C PHE A 178 8.72 -13.50 22.02
N ALA A 179 9.61 -14.48 22.23
CA ALA A 179 10.69 -14.74 21.30
C ALA A 179 10.16 -15.09 19.90
N GLN A 180 9.11 -15.92 19.82
CA GLN A 180 8.44 -16.26 18.56
C GLN A 180 7.83 -15.01 17.90
N LEU A 181 7.10 -14.19 18.65
CA LEU A 181 6.50 -12.96 18.15
C LEU A 181 7.53 -12.00 17.50
N LEU A 182 8.75 -11.93 18.04
CA LEU A 182 9.83 -11.12 17.46
C LEU A 182 10.43 -11.73 16.19
N GLN A 183 10.30 -13.05 16.03
CA GLN A 183 10.87 -13.80 14.91
C GLN A 183 9.92 -13.88 13.71
N ASP A 184 8.61 -14.07 13.94
CA ASP A 184 7.59 -14.16 12.89
C ASP A 184 7.67 -13.05 11.82
N PRO A 185 7.68 -11.74 12.17
CA PRO A 185 7.77 -10.68 11.17
C PRO A 185 9.13 -10.63 10.46
N ARG A 186 10.19 -11.21 11.04
CA ARG A 186 11.51 -11.31 10.41
C ARG A 186 11.54 -12.43 9.38
N ASP A 187 10.94 -13.58 9.70
CA ASP A 187 10.84 -14.71 8.79
C ASP A 187 10.01 -14.32 7.55
N ASP A 188 8.89 -13.61 7.76
CA ASP A 188 8.06 -13.07 6.68
C ASP A 188 8.81 -12.01 5.85
N ALA A 189 9.54 -11.10 6.50
CA ALA A 189 10.37 -10.12 5.80
C ALA A 189 11.47 -10.80 4.96
N ASP A 190 12.12 -11.83 5.49
CA ASP A 190 13.16 -12.60 4.78
C ASP A 190 12.59 -13.37 3.59
N ALA A 191 11.36 -13.87 3.69
CA ALA A 191 10.66 -14.47 2.55
C ALA A 191 10.45 -13.45 1.43
N ILE A 192 9.95 -12.26 1.76
CA ILE A 192 9.76 -11.15 0.82
C ILE A 192 11.09 -10.75 0.15
N LEU A 193 12.16 -10.65 0.94
CA LEU A 193 13.49 -10.26 0.46
C LEU A 193 14.10 -11.28 -0.51
N LYS A 194 13.84 -12.57 -0.31
CA LYS A 194 14.35 -13.65 -1.17
C LYS A 194 13.67 -13.70 -2.53
N GLU A 195 12.39 -13.34 -2.59
CA GLU A 195 11.62 -13.40 -3.83
C GLU A 195 11.81 -12.16 -4.71
N ARG A 196 12.21 -11.03 -4.12
CA ARG A 196 12.24 -9.74 -4.82
C ARG A 196 13.54 -9.43 -5.54
N PHE A 197 13.37 -8.81 -6.70
CA PHE A 197 14.46 -8.21 -7.45
C PHE A 197 14.05 -6.84 -7.99
N PRO A 198 14.77 -5.77 -7.68
CA PRO A 198 15.97 -5.69 -6.83
C PRO A 198 15.67 -5.95 -5.36
N VAL A 199 16.70 -6.29 -4.58
CA VAL A 199 16.56 -6.57 -3.15
C VAL A 199 15.98 -5.35 -2.45
N THR A 200 14.86 -5.57 -1.76
CA THR A 200 14.16 -4.54 -0.99
C THR A 200 14.98 -4.10 0.21
N ARG A 201 14.91 -2.82 0.58
CA ARG A 201 15.56 -2.33 1.79
C ARG A 201 14.77 -2.78 3.04
N LEU A 202 15.39 -3.53 3.94
CA LEU A 202 14.81 -3.83 5.25
C LEU A 202 15.14 -2.72 6.26
N VAL A 203 14.12 -2.21 6.93
CA VAL A 203 14.23 -1.23 8.03
C VAL A 203 13.58 -1.81 9.27
N ILE A 204 14.31 -1.81 10.38
CA ILE A 204 13.78 -2.20 11.68
C ILE A 204 13.75 -0.96 12.55
N CYS A 205 12.58 -0.62 13.09
CA CYS A 205 12.41 0.56 13.92
C CYS A 205 11.48 0.31 15.11
N ASP A 206 11.61 1.17 16.11
CA ASP A 206 10.78 1.19 17.31
C ASP A 206 9.95 2.46 17.35
N GLN A 207 8.80 2.43 18.01
CA GLN A 207 8.01 3.62 18.27
C GLN A 207 8.87 4.69 18.97
N TYR A 208 8.86 5.92 18.42
CA TYR A 208 9.72 7.05 18.81
C TYR A 208 11.21 6.97 18.40
N GLY A 209 11.62 5.96 17.63
CA GLY A 209 12.94 5.89 17.02
C GLY A 209 13.09 6.83 15.80
N SER A 210 14.34 7.18 15.45
CA SER A 210 14.63 8.05 14.30
C SER A 210 14.23 7.43 12.95
N GLN A 211 14.29 6.10 12.84
CA GLN A 211 13.96 5.35 11.62
C GLN A 211 12.45 5.24 11.37
N VAL A 212 11.60 5.71 12.29
CA VAL A 212 10.14 5.75 12.13
C VAL A 212 9.74 6.62 10.94
N ILE A 213 10.61 7.53 10.48
CA ILE A 213 10.42 8.33 9.26
C ILE A 213 10.23 7.49 7.98
N PHE A 214 10.65 6.22 7.96
CA PHE A 214 10.38 5.31 6.83
C PHE A 214 8.98 4.69 6.89
N PHE A 215 8.30 4.78 8.03
CA PHE A 215 6.96 4.27 8.27
C PHE A 215 5.90 5.39 8.23
N LEU A 216 6.21 6.58 8.77
CA LEU A 216 5.31 7.75 8.84
C LEU A 216 4.70 8.21 7.49
N PRO A 217 5.41 8.20 6.34
CA PRO A 217 4.86 8.67 5.06
C PRO A 217 3.65 7.85 4.58
N TYR A 218 3.51 6.63 5.09
CA TYR A 218 2.39 5.74 4.81
C TYR A 218 1.21 5.94 5.78
N GLN A 219 1.39 6.74 6.85
CA GLN A 219 0.38 7.01 7.88
C GLN A 219 -0.49 8.23 7.56
N TRP A 220 0.06 9.27 6.94
CA TRP A 220 -0.66 10.50 6.58
C TRP A 220 -1.50 10.34 5.32
N GLN A 221 -1.79 9.10 4.94
CA GLN A 221 -2.54 8.82 3.73
C GLN A 221 -4.04 8.78 3.97
N CYS A 222 -4.54 8.53 5.20
CA CYS A 222 -5.95 8.61 5.59
C CYS A 222 -6.49 10.05 5.70
#